data_AF-A0A7C8DIP7-F1
#
_entry.id   AF-A0A7C8DIP7-F1
#
_cell.length_a   1.000
_cell.length_b   1.000
_cell.length_c   1.000
_cell.angle_alpha   90.00
_cell.angle_beta   90.00
_cell.angle_gamma   90.00
#
_symmetry.space_group_name_H-M   'P 1'
#
loop_
_entity.id
_entity.type
_entity.pdbx_description
1 polymer ?
#
loop_
_entity_poly.entity_id
_entity_poly.type
_entity_poly.pdbx_seq_one_letter_code
_entity_poly.pdbx_strand_id
1 'polypeptide(L)'
;MASTQGRNFRTTRDPRPSWQRRIDPMSDPTTQEQNDRLHKKILRLTYQVRGNERVVETEASEMTVGRAGDTDLQIVDESVSRHHAKFVRGPQGYEIVDLNSKNHVKLNTYRVERQLLRHGDRIDIGAARIFIELIDRPKSNPANVVFAEADERPMQRTGVIAVDHMDLLLNSKVDLNSLSDWNSKASWPKDEPGANVSASDAGKLLRLVSDAAETLLSCESLDETLDRILGLVFNSLPVERGVICLYDERNDQIVPKVMRNLEGHPDDRITISNQIAQCCINEKRAILVQDALADRQFGGAQSVIMLDIRSAMCAPLYRDGRVIGVVYVDRTSPSEHFDTHHLQALSALAIISAVAVEQGTLRDNIAREKDMRAKLARYCAPAVVDRITNSNGAVHPGMESHEGEVSVLFADLTDFTSMAENLRPRDVIRVLNQIFERLCGAVFDYEGTLDKFSGDGMMAFFGAPLAQPDHAERAVRAALRMQALLADVNANAHKGRFISMRIGINSGPVVVGDIGSPQRKDYTVIGDVVNIASRLESSVAQPGQVVIGPRTYRQTASLFNCQELEAVRLKGRIRTVKPYLVLGRQDDPASTR
;
A
#
# COMPACT_ATOMS: atom_id res chain seq x y z
N MET A 1 1.22 32.35 48.20
CA MET A 1 1.27 31.03 47.53
C MET A 1 1.10 31.28 46.04
N ALA A 2 2.23 31.37 45.32
CA ALA A 2 2.74 30.36 44.38
C ALA A 2 2.08 30.54 42.98
N SER A 3 2.85 30.99 41.97
CA SER A 3 3.49 30.14 40.93
C SER A 3 2.55 29.97 39.72
N THR A 4 2.87 30.04 38.42
CA THR A 4 4.05 30.27 37.57
C THR A 4 3.46 30.35 36.15
N GLN A 5 3.83 31.31 35.29
CA GLN A 5 3.59 31.20 33.84
C GLN A 5 4.91 31.37 33.09
N GLY A 6 5.38 30.27 32.52
CA GLY A 6 6.57 30.19 31.68
C GLY A 6 6.34 30.88 30.33
N ARG A 7 7.39 31.56 29.87
CA ARG A 7 7.47 32.26 28.58
C ARG A 7 7.61 31.25 27.44
N ASN A 8 6.71 31.32 26.46
CA ASN A 8 6.88 30.66 25.16
C ASN A 8 7.97 31.36 24.34
N PHE A 9 8.94 30.58 23.87
CA PHE A 9 9.93 30.98 22.87
C PHE A 9 9.25 31.27 21.53
N ARG A 10 9.52 32.46 20.98
CA ARG A 10 9.13 32.85 19.62
C ARG A 10 9.99 32.11 18.61
N THR A 11 9.36 31.37 17.70
CA THR A 11 9.97 30.84 16.47
C THR A 11 10.35 31.97 15.52
N THR A 12 11.51 31.80 14.89
CA THR A 12 12.19 32.73 13.98
C THR A 12 11.38 33.05 12.72
N ARG A 13 11.48 34.30 12.26
CA ARG A 13 10.83 34.81 11.03
C ARG A 13 11.54 34.26 9.79
N ASP A 14 10.78 33.77 8.82
CA ASP A 14 11.24 33.39 7.48
C ASP A 14 11.98 34.58 6.80
N PRO A 15 13.27 34.45 6.44
CA PRO A 15 14.08 35.53 5.89
C PRO A 15 13.71 35.91 4.43
N ARG A 16 12.72 35.25 3.81
CA ARG A 16 12.32 35.52 2.42
C ARG A 16 11.55 36.85 2.25
N PRO A 17 11.90 37.67 1.23
CA PRO A 17 11.13 38.86 0.85
C PRO A 17 9.65 38.53 0.57
N SER A 18 8.74 39.44 0.91
CA SER A 18 7.28 39.23 0.77
C SER A 18 6.80 38.95 -0.65
N TRP A 19 7.57 39.34 -1.68
CA TRP A 19 7.23 39.12 -3.10
C TRP A 19 7.54 37.70 -3.60
N GLN A 20 8.43 36.94 -2.94
CA GLN A 20 8.64 35.51 -3.22
C GLN A 20 7.58 34.60 -2.56
N ARG A 21 6.64 35.17 -1.78
CA ARG A 21 5.53 34.44 -1.15
C ARG A 21 4.29 34.34 -2.02
N ARG A 22 4.28 35.02 -3.18
CA ARG A 22 3.15 35.06 -4.12
C ARG A 22 3.53 34.36 -5.43
N ILE A 23 3.31 33.06 -5.46
CA ILE A 23 2.90 32.36 -6.68
C ILE A 23 1.51 31.81 -6.34
N ASP A 24 0.47 32.41 -6.91
CA ASP A 24 -0.94 32.01 -6.73
C ASP A 24 -1.27 30.77 -7.61
N PRO A 25 -2.39 30.06 -7.34
CA PRO A 25 -2.44 28.61 -7.34
C PRO A 25 -2.90 27.99 -8.67
N MET A 26 -2.25 26.91 -9.09
CA MET A 26 -2.87 25.88 -9.92
C MET A 26 -3.15 24.68 -9.02
N SER A 27 -4.44 24.44 -8.73
CA SER A 27 -5.01 23.20 -8.18
C SER A 27 -4.20 22.50 -7.09
N ASP A 28 -4.51 22.77 -5.82
CA ASP A 28 -3.91 22.10 -4.65
C ASP A 28 -4.28 20.60 -4.62
N PRO A 29 -3.31 19.66 -4.77
CA PRO A 29 -3.40 18.38 -4.09
C PRO A 29 -3.30 18.63 -2.58
N THR A 30 -3.90 17.74 -1.78
CA THR A 30 -4.00 17.92 -0.32
C THR A 30 -2.64 18.23 0.33
N THR A 31 -2.61 19.00 1.42
CA THR A 31 -1.38 19.39 2.15
C THR A 31 -0.53 18.19 2.59
N GLN A 32 -1.12 16.99 2.63
CA GLN A 32 -0.46 15.70 2.83
C GLN A 32 0.37 15.26 1.61
N GLU A 33 -0.17 15.37 0.38
CA GLU A 33 0.49 14.97 -0.87
C GLU A 33 1.65 15.90 -1.27
N GLN A 34 1.56 17.21 -0.96
CA GLN A 34 2.67 18.14 -1.15
C GLN A 34 3.82 17.85 -0.17
N ASN A 35 3.49 17.53 1.09
CA ASN A 35 4.49 17.13 2.07
C ASN A 35 5.14 15.79 1.64
N ASP A 36 4.38 14.76 1.27
CA ASP A 36 4.93 13.48 0.81
C ASP A 36 5.82 13.60 -0.43
N ARG A 37 5.53 14.54 -1.34
CA ARG A 37 6.37 14.81 -2.52
C ARG A 37 7.72 15.45 -2.17
N LEU A 38 7.77 16.35 -1.19
CA LEU A 38 9.01 17.00 -0.75
C LEU A 38 9.94 16.05 0.02
N HIS A 39 9.38 15.05 0.68
CA HIS A 39 10.16 14.00 1.37
C HIS A 39 10.92 13.07 0.42
N LYS A 40 10.59 13.02 -0.87
CA LYS A 40 11.13 12.05 -1.85
C LYS A 40 12.09 12.67 -2.88
N LYS A 41 12.54 13.91 -2.65
CA LYS A 41 13.46 14.61 -3.56
C LYS A 41 14.93 14.25 -3.28
N ILE A 42 15.75 14.28 -4.31
CA ILE A 42 17.21 14.20 -4.24
C ILE A 42 17.75 15.63 -4.07
N LEU A 43 18.72 15.82 -3.18
CA LEU A 43 19.43 17.08 -3.03
C LEU A 43 20.61 17.09 -4.01
N ARG A 44 20.49 17.85 -5.11
CA ARG A 44 21.61 18.14 -6.01
C ARG A 44 22.23 19.48 -5.65
N LEU A 45 23.53 19.47 -5.47
CA LEU A 45 24.36 20.63 -5.14
C LEU A 45 25.30 20.93 -6.29
N THR A 46 25.17 22.12 -6.88
CA THR A 46 26.08 22.60 -7.92
C THR A 46 26.98 23.68 -7.34
N TYR A 47 28.29 23.48 -7.37
CA TYR A 47 29.25 24.41 -6.75
C TYR A 47 30.55 24.48 -7.54
N GLN A 48 31.29 25.58 -7.41
CA GLN A 48 32.56 25.78 -8.11
C GLN A 48 33.76 25.56 -7.21
N VAL A 49 34.73 24.79 -7.68
CA VAL A 49 36.04 24.59 -7.04
C VAL A 49 37.13 24.87 -8.07
N ARG A 50 37.97 25.89 -7.82
CA ARG A 50 39.09 26.29 -8.70
C ARG A 50 38.67 26.55 -10.16
N GLY A 51 37.48 27.11 -10.37
CA GLY A 51 36.93 27.42 -11.69
C GLY A 51 36.19 26.27 -12.38
N ASN A 52 36.20 25.06 -11.82
CA ASN A 52 35.44 23.92 -12.34
C ASN A 52 34.14 23.76 -11.57
N GLU A 53 33.04 23.60 -12.31
CA GLU A 53 31.74 23.22 -11.75
C GLU A 53 31.78 21.76 -11.29
N ARG A 54 31.26 21.52 -10.10
CA ARG A 54 31.09 20.20 -9.50
C ARG A 54 29.65 20.02 -9.09
N VAL A 55 29.14 18.82 -9.32
CA VAL A 55 27.80 18.41 -8.94
C VAL A 55 27.93 17.29 -7.94
N VAL A 56 27.23 17.42 -6.81
CA VAL A 56 27.11 16.37 -5.79
C VAL A 56 25.64 16.14 -5.54
N GLU A 57 25.23 14.88 -5.67
CA GLU A 57 23.88 14.43 -5.35
C GLU A 57 23.92 13.61 -4.07
N THR A 58 22.99 13.85 -3.15
CA THR A 58 22.92 13.09 -1.91
C THR A 58 21.49 12.79 -1.50
N GLU A 59 21.32 11.58 -0.97
CA GLU A 59 20.10 11.14 -0.28
C GLU A 59 20.32 10.91 1.22
N ALA A 60 21.57 11.08 1.69
CA ALA A 60 21.96 10.81 3.06
C ALA A 60 21.12 11.61 4.05
N SER A 61 20.81 11.00 5.19
CA SER A 61 20.09 11.66 6.29
C SER A 61 20.84 12.88 6.81
N GLU A 62 22.17 12.84 6.72
CA GLU A 62 23.07 13.92 7.04
C GLU A 62 24.23 13.95 6.03
N MET A 63 24.61 15.14 5.58
CA MET A 63 25.81 15.35 4.78
C MET A 63 26.57 16.56 5.31
N THR A 64 27.82 16.35 5.70
CA THR A 64 28.69 17.38 6.27
C THR A 64 29.46 18.12 5.19
N VAL A 65 29.57 19.43 5.35
CA VAL A 65 30.34 20.31 4.46
C VAL A 65 31.44 20.99 5.25
N GLY A 66 32.66 20.95 4.74
CA GLY A 66 33.75 21.65 5.39
C GLY A 66 35.08 21.51 4.68
N ARG A 67 36.12 22.06 5.29
CA ARG A 67 37.49 22.03 4.74
C ARG A 67 38.22 20.73 5.07
N ALA A 68 37.82 20.04 6.13
CA ALA A 68 38.50 18.85 6.60
C ALA A 68 38.27 17.64 5.67
N GLY A 69 39.23 16.73 5.61
CA GLY A 69 39.18 15.58 4.69
C GLY A 69 38.20 14.49 5.11
N ASP A 70 37.60 14.61 6.30
CA ASP A 70 36.58 13.76 6.87
C ASP A 70 35.14 14.25 6.62
N THR A 71 34.97 15.36 5.87
CA THR A 71 33.62 15.86 5.50
C THR A 71 33.17 15.31 4.16
N ASP A 72 31.89 14.99 4.05
CA ASP A 72 31.27 14.40 2.85
C ASP A 72 31.39 15.33 1.62
N LEU A 73 31.22 16.64 1.82
CA LEU A 73 31.46 17.67 0.82
C LEU A 73 32.68 18.52 1.21
N GLN A 74 33.85 18.09 0.76
CA GLN A 74 35.09 18.82 1.03
C GLN A 74 35.24 20.06 0.14
N ILE A 75 35.31 21.23 0.77
CA ILE A 75 35.60 22.52 0.13
C ILE A 75 36.92 23.04 0.70
N VAL A 76 38.00 22.84 -0.06
CA VAL A 76 39.37 23.22 0.33
C VAL A 76 39.59 24.72 0.13
N ASP A 77 39.04 25.53 1.05
CA ASP A 77 39.17 26.98 1.06
C ASP A 77 39.31 27.51 2.50
N GLU A 78 40.22 28.45 2.74
CA GLU A 78 40.50 28.99 4.09
C GLU A 78 39.30 29.72 4.73
N SER A 79 38.38 30.21 3.91
CA SER A 79 37.12 30.80 4.36
C SER A 79 36.09 29.74 4.80
N VAL A 80 36.40 28.44 4.66
CA VAL A 80 35.54 27.34 5.09
C VAL A 80 36.09 26.71 6.37
N SER A 81 35.24 26.58 7.39
CA SER A 81 35.59 25.90 8.64
C SER A 81 35.82 24.40 8.40
N ARG A 82 36.58 23.75 9.28
CA ARG A 82 36.86 22.29 9.17
C ARG A 82 35.57 21.48 9.02
N HIS A 83 34.57 21.78 9.84
CA HIS A 83 33.20 21.30 9.76
C HIS A 83 32.30 22.54 9.76
N HIS A 84 31.89 23.02 8.59
CA HIS A 84 31.24 24.32 8.43
C HIS A 84 29.73 24.22 8.62
N ALA A 85 29.11 23.27 7.93
CA ALA A 85 27.68 23.11 7.94
C ALA A 85 27.33 21.64 7.74
N LYS A 86 26.06 21.33 7.95
CA LYS A 86 25.51 20.06 7.54
C LYS A 86 24.14 20.22 6.91
N PHE A 87 23.93 19.46 5.85
CA PHE A 87 22.61 19.21 5.30
C PHE A 87 21.97 18.11 6.13
N VAL A 88 20.74 18.32 6.59
CA VAL A 88 19.98 17.36 7.38
C VAL A 88 18.64 17.13 6.72
N ARG A 89 18.23 15.88 6.55
CA ARG A 89 16.91 15.53 6.06
C ARG A 89 15.91 15.54 7.23
N GLY A 90 14.94 16.46 7.18
CA GLY A 90 13.89 16.59 8.19
C GLY A 90 12.50 16.17 7.67
N PRO A 91 11.47 16.20 8.54
CA PRO A 91 10.09 15.83 8.21
C PRO A 91 9.35 16.85 7.32
N GLN A 92 10.06 17.79 6.71
CA GLN A 92 9.51 18.75 5.74
C GLN A 92 10.42 18.90 4.50
N GLY A 93 11.49 18.11 4.39
CA GLY A 93 12.51 18.22 3.35
C GLY A 93 13.92 18.47 3.91
N TYR A 94 14.85 18.90 3.05
CA TYR A 94 16.23 19.17 3.44
C TYR A 94 16.39 20.51 4.14
N GLU A 95 17.15 20.52 5.22
CA GLU A 95 17.54 21.71 5.97
C GLU A 95 19.06 21.88 5.93
N ILE A 96 19.53 23.13 5.89
CA ILE A 96 20.93 23.46 6.15
C ILE A 96 21.08 23.90 7.61
N VAL A 97 22.07 23.36 8.30
CA VAL A 97 22.41 23.70 9.70
C VAL A 97 23.86 24.19 9.76
N ASP A 98 24.06 25.39 10.29
CA ASP A 98 25.39 25.93 10.55
C ASP A 98 26.00 25.24 11.78
N LEU A 99 27.21 24.69 11.65
CA LEU A 99 27.92 24.01 12.75
C LEU A 99 28.74 24.99 13.58
N ASN A 100 28.15 26.15 13.89
CA ASN A 100 28.82 27.28 14.53
C ASN A 100 30.11 27.68 13.79
N SER A 101 29.99 27.84 12.47
CA SER A 101 31.12 28.11 11.60
C SER A 101 31.63 29.53 11.76
N LYS A 102 32.91 29.76 11.42
CA LYS A 102 33.53 31.09 11.52
C LYS A 102 32.88 32.14 10.61
N ASN A 103 32.45 31.73 9.41
CA ASN A 103 31.94 32.66 8.38
C ASN A 103 30.42 32.58 8.19
N HIS A 104 29.76 31.68 8.90
CA HIS A 104 28.33 31.41 8.88
C HIS A 104 27.79 30.98 7.52
N VAL A 105 26.80 30.10 7.54
CA VAL A 105 25.99 29.78 6.36
C VAL A 105 25.13 30.98 5.98
N LYS A 106 25.17 31.39 4.71
CA LYS A 106 24.21 32.35 4.15
C LYS A 106 23.32 31.68 3.12
N LEU A 107 22.01 31.66 3.36
CA LEU A 107 21.00 31.22 2.40
C LEU A 107 20.39 32.42 1.70
N ASN A 108 20.46 32.47 0.37
CA ASN A 108 19.94 33.57 -0.46
C ASN A 108 20.38 34.94 0.05
N THR A 109 21.66 35.08 0.42
CA THR A 109 22.31 36.26 1.04
C THR A 109 22.09 36.47 2.55
N TYR A 110 21.15 35.78 3.18
CA TYR A 110 20.84 35.95 4.61
C TYR A 110 21.52 34.89 5.47
N ARG A 111 22.09 35.31 6.60
CA ARG A 111 22.66 34.38 7.58
C ARG A 111 21.56 33.50 8.19
N VAL A 112 21.82 32.20 8.24
CA VAL A 112 20.92 31.20 8.83
C VAL A 112 21.66 30.29 9.79
N GLU A 113 21.02 29.91 10.90
CA GLU A 113 21.51 28.88 11.82
C GLU A 113 20.94 27.51 11.46
N ARG A 114 19.65 27.48 11.11
CA ARG A 114 18.92 26.31 10.61
C ARG A 114 17.80 26.77 9.70
N GLN A 115 17.71 26.23 8.49
CA GLN A 115 16.68 26.65 7.54
C GLN A 115 16.32 25.56 6.52
N LEU A 116 15.02 25.40 6.25
CA LEU A 116 14.50 24.53 5.19
C LEU A 116 14.85 25.07 3.79
N LEU A 117 15.41 24.20 2.96
CA LEU A 117 15.83 24.48 1.59
C LEU A 117 14.68 24.35 0.60
N ARG A 118 14.73 25.15 -0.47
CA ARG A 118 13.85 25.09 -1.64
C ARG A 118 14.66 24.90 -2.91
N HIS A 119 14.00 24.37 -3.93
CA HIS A 119 14.56 24.31 -5.28
C HIS A 119 14.92 25.73 -5.76
N GLY A 120 16.13 25.89 -6.28
CA GLY A 120 16.69 27.17 -6.73
C GLY A 120 17.37 28.00 -5.63
N ASP A 121 17.46 27.50 -4.39
CA ASP A 121 18.15 28.20 -3.32
C ASP A 121 19.66 28.28 -3.56
N ARG A 122 20.28 29.36 -3.07
CA ARG A 122 21.72 29.61 -3.16
C ARG A 122 22.32 29.68 -1.76
N ILE A 123 23.30 28.83 -1.48
CA ILE A 123 24.03 28.79 -0.21
C ILE A 123 25.44 29.32 -0.43
N ASP A 124 25.84 30.29 0.38
CA ASP A 124 27.24 30.72 0.47
C ASP A 124 27.86 30.16 1.76
N ILE A 125 28.96 29.42 1.60
CA ILE A 125 29.81 28.88 2.66
C ILE A 125 31.23 29.40 2.39
N GLY A 126 31.62 30.45 3.11
CA GLY A 126 32.88 31.15 2.80
C GLY A 126 32.84 31.77 1.39
N ALA A 127 33.86 31.48 0.58
CA ALA A 127 33.94 31.86 -0.83
C ALA A 127 33.19 30.89 -1.76
N ALA A 128 32.77 29.72 -1.26
CA ALA A 128 32.06 28.74 -2.06
C ALA A 128 30.57 29.09 -2.16
N ARG A 129 30.06 29.00 -3.38
CA ARG A 129 28.66 29.19 -3.71
C ARG A 129 28.10 27.87 -4.20
N ILE A 130 27.02 27.44 -3.56
CA ILE A 130 26.33 26.18 -3.82
C ILE A 130 24.91 26.50 -4.26
N PHE A 131 24.50 25.99 -5.40
CA PHE A 131 23.13 26.07 -5.91
C PHE A 131 22.39 24.78 -5.58
N ILE A 132 21.16 24.92 -5.12
CA ILE A 132 20.31 23.83 -4.65
C ILE A 132 19.28 23.49 -5.72
N GLU A 133 19.34 22.27 -6.22
CA GLU A 133 18.27 21.67 -6.99
C GLU A 133 17.64 20.55 -6.16
N LEU A 134 16.34 20.70 -5.85
CA LEU A 134 15.55 19.60 -5.31
C LEU A 134 14.90 18.86 -6.48
N ILE A 135 15.43 17.70 -6.79
CA ILE A 135 15.05 16.92 -7.97
C ILE A 135 14.07 15.85 -7.53
N ASP A 136 12.93 15.73 -8.21
CA ASP A 136 12.07 14.57 -8.00
C ASP A 136 12.84 13.33 -8.43
N ARG A 137 12.84 12.27 -7.62
CA ARG A 137 13.40 11.00 -8.09
C ARG A 137 12.80 10.70 -9.46
N PRO A 138 13.62 10.45 -10.50
CA PRO A 138 13.09 9.94 -11.74
C PRO A 138 12.36 8.66 -11.40
N LYS A 139 11.03 8.65 -11.56
CA LYS A 139 10.26 7.43 -11.33
C LYS A 139 10.75 6.43 -12.36
N SER A 140 11.30 5.31 -11.91
CA SER A 140 11.57 4.19 -12.82
C SER A 140 10.30 3.91 -13.63
N ASN A 141 10.46 3.65 -14.94
CA ASN A 141 9.34 3.30 -15.81
C ASN A 141 9.51 1.86 -16.26
N PRO A 142 8.95 0.88 -15.53
CA PRO A 142 9.16 -0.54 -15.82
C PRO A 142 8.61 -0.97 -17.18
N ALA A 143 7.69 -0.19 -17.77
CA ALA A 143 7.14 -0.45 -19.10
C ALA A 143 8.20 -0.30 -20.23
N ASN A 144 9.34 0.35 -19.93
CA ASN A 144 10.45 0.50 -20.87
C ASN A 144 11.41 -0.69 -20.86
N VAL A 145 11.17 -1.68 -19.99
CA VAL A 145 11.92 -2.93 -20.00
C VAL A 145 11.33 -3.87 -21.06
N VAL A 146 12.17 -4.30 -21.99
CA VAL A 146 11.80 -5.27 -23.03
C VAL A 146 12.61 -6.54 -22.82
N PHE A 147 11.95 -7.69 -22.83
CA PHE A 147 12.65 -8.98 -22.87
C PHE A 147 13.00 -9.30 -24.31
N ALA A 148 14.26 -9.60 -24.59
CA ALA A 148 14.66 -10.09 -25.91
C ALA A 148 13.98 -11.44 -26.20
N GLU A 149 13.66 -11.69 -27.47
CA GLU A 149 13.10 -12.97 -27.91
C GLU A 149 14.01 -14.13 -27.48
N ALA A 150 13.41 -15.18 -26.93
CA ALA A 150 14.15 -16.34 -26.46
C ALA A 150 14.64 -17.15 -27.66
N ASP A 151 15.95 -17.31 -27.82
CA ASP A 151 16.51 -18.28 -28.75
C ASP A 151 16.16 -19.71 -28.30
N GLU A 152 15.71 -20.56 -29.22
CA GLU A 152 15.30 -21.96 -28.93
C GLU A 152 16.49 -22.87 -28.53
N ARG A 153 17.73 -22.38 -28.61
CA ARG A 153 18.93 -23.17 -28.32
C ARG A 153 19.34 -23.05 -26.85
N PRO A 154 19.52 -24.16 -26.12
CA PRO A 154 19.97 -24.14 -24.73
C PRO A 154 21.37 -23.53 -24.59
N MET A 155 21.61 -22.74 -23.53
CA MET A 155 22.93 -22.15 -23.22
C MET A 155 23.98 -23.25 -23.06
N GLN A 156 25.06 -23.19 -23.86
CA GLN A 156 26.25 -24.03 -23.65
C GLN A 156 27.11 -23.44 -22.53
N ARG A 157 27.59 -24.32 -21.63
CA ARG A 157 28.09 -24.02 -20.27
C ARG A 157 29.43 -23.27 -20.13
N THR A 158 30.06 -22.81 -21.21
CA THR A 158 31.52 -22.56 -21.20
C THR A 158 31.94 -21.15 -20.75
N GLY A 159 31.02 -20.20 -20.64
CA GLY A 159 31.26 -18.84 -20.10
C GLY A 159 30.27 -18.41 -19.02
N VAL A 160 29.47 -19.35 -18.51
CA VAL A 160 28.38 -19.12 -17.55
C VAL A 160 28.83 -19.67 -16.21
N ILE A 161 29.19 -18.79 -15.28
CA ILE A 161 29.52 -19.21 -13.92
C ILE A 161 28.21 -19.22 -13.13
N ALA A 162 27.65 -20.41 -12.96
CA ALA A 162 26.55 -20.64 -12.03
C ALA A 162 27.13 -20.97 -10.66
N VAL A 163 26.85 -20.15 -9.65
CA VAL A 163 27.33 -20.37 -8.27
C VAL A 163 26.16 -20.53 -7.31
N ASP A 164 26.30 -21.46 -6.37
CA ASP A 164 25.32 -21.65 -5.30
C ASP A 164 25.27 -20.43 -4.38
N HIS A 165 24.07 -19.86 -4.25
CA HIS A 165 23.80 -18.64 -3.48
C HIS A 165 24.31 -18.67 -2.05
N MET A 166 24.30 -19.84 -1.43
CA MET A 166 24.72 -20.01 -0.03
C MET A 166 26.21 -20.27 0.11
N ASP A 167 26.82 -20.98 -0.83
CA ASP A 167 28.27 -21.23 -0.82
C ASP A 167 29.08 -19.95 -1.02
N LEU A 168 28.55 -18.98 -1.78
CA LEU A 168 29.16 -17.65 -1.96
C LEU A 168 29.32 -16.87 -0.65
N LEU A 169 28.37 -17.02 0.28
CA LEU A 169 28.39 -16.36 1.58
C LEU A 169 29.19 -17.16 2.62
N LEU A 170 29.04 -18.49 2.61
CA LEU A 170 29.62 -19.39 3.62
C LEU A 170 31.09 -19.77 3.35
N ASN A 171 31.53 -19.80 2.09
CA ASN A 171 32.94 -20.11 1.76
C ASN A 171 33.86 -18.89 1.82
N SER A 172 33.33 -17.70 2.12
CA SER A 172 34.16 -16.64 2.68
C SER A 172 34.51 -17.07 4.10
N LYS A 173 35.65 -17.75 4.28
CA LYS A 173 36.28 -17.91 5.60
C LYS A 173 36.66 -16.51 6.10
N VAL A 174 35.68 -15.74 6.55
CA VAL A 174 35.89 -14.53 7.33
C VAL A 174 36.26 -15.03 8.71
N ASP A 175 37.56 -14.98 9.01
CA ASP A 175 38.06 -15.31 10.33
C ASP A 175 37.62 -14.20 11.29
N LEU A 176 36.43 -14.36 11.90
CA LEU A 176 35.84 -13.37 12.81
C LEU A 176 36.71 -13.10 14.04
N ASN A 177 37.70 -13.94 14.33
CA ASN A 177 38.67 -13.71 15.40
C ASN A 177 39.69 -12.61 15.06
N SER A 178 39.91 -12.29 13.78
CA SER A 178 40.85 -11.22 13.38
C SER A 178 40.28 -9.81 13.56
N LEU A 179 39.02 -9.67 14.01
CA LEU A 179 38.41 -8.37 14.37
C LEU A 179 38.90 -7.83 15.72
N SER A 180 39.57 -8.67 16.53
CA SER A 180 40.05 -8.29 17.86
C SER A 180 41.35 -7.46 17.85
N ASP A 181 42.09 -7.43 16.73
CA ASP A 181 43.40 -6.77 16.61
C ASP A 181 43.38 -5.37 15.93
N TRP A 182 42.19 -4.77 15.73
CA TRP A 182 42.08 -3.43 15.10
C TRP A 182 42.74 -2.30 15.92
N ASN A 183 43.24 -2.58 17.12
CA ASN A 183 43.90 -1.61 17.98
C ASN A 183 45.42 -1.80 18.07
N SER A 184 46.14 -1.86 16.95
CA SER A 184 47.57 -1.53 16.96
C SER A 184 48.09 -1.06 15.60
N LYS A 185 48.93 -0.02 15.64
CA LYS A 185 49.67 0.57 14.52
C LYS A 185 50.32 -0.50 13.64
N ALA A 186 50.18 -0.42 12.30
CA ALA A 186 51.29 -0.34 11.34
C ALA A 186 50.90 -0.66 9.88
N SER A 187 51.45 0.16 8.98
CA SER A 187 51.94 -0.08 7.61
C SER A 187 51.40 -1.24 6.75
N TRP A 188 51.03 -0.86 5.53
CA TRP A 188 50.87 -1.70 4.33
C TRP A 188 52.15 -2.50 3.98
N PRO A 189 52.08 -3.80 3.69
CA PRO A 189 53.09 -4.51 2.89
C PRO A 189 52.72 -4.52 1.40
N LYS A 190 53.74 -4.48 0.54
CA LYS A 190 53.65 -4.63 -0.92
C LYS A 190 53.58 -6.12 -1.31
N ASP A 191 52.68 -6.41 -2.25
CA ASP A 191 52.58 -7.53 -3.19
C ASP A 191 53.10 -8.93 -2.79
N GLU A 192 52.18 -9.91 -2.68
CA GLU A 192 52.35 -11.27 -3.22
C GLU A 192 50.99 -11.85 -3.68
N PRO A 193 50.94 -12.64 -4.78
CA PRO A 193 49.72 -13.24 -5.29
C PRO A 193 49.51 -14.64 -4.69
N GLY A 194 48.54 -14.76 -3.77
CA GLY A 194 48.15 -16.06 -3.23
C GLY A 194 47.15 -15.94 -2.09
N ALA A 195 45.90 -16.34 -2.38
CA ALA A 195 44.87 -16.76 -1.42
C ALA A 195 44.89 -16.11 -0.03
N ASN A 196 44.29 -14.91 0.10
CA ASN A 196 43.64 -14.47 1.33
C ASN A 196 42.57 -13.43 0.93
N VAL A 197 41.30 -13.70 1.26
CA VAL A 197 40.24 -12.69 1.17
C VAL A 197 40.67 -11.55 2.10
N SER A 198 40.97 -10.39 1.53
CA SER A 198 41.47 -9.27 2.34
C SER A 198 40.36 -8.85 3.32
N ALA A 199 40.72 -8.54 4.57
CA ALA A 199 39.77 -8.03 5.58
C ALA A 199 38.97 -6.79 5.11
N SER A 200 39.43 -6.12 4.04
CA SER A 200 38.74 -5.02 3.37
C SER A 200 37.45 -5.44 2.66
N ASP A 201 37.41 -6.62 2.03
CA ASP A 201 36.30 -7.01 1.16
C ASP A 201 35.12 -7.59 1.97
N ALA A 202 35.42 -8.29 3.06
CA ALA A 202 34.42 -8.67 4.06
C ALA A 202 33.79 -7.45 4.73
N GLY A 203 34.59 -6.42 5.04
CA GLY A 203 34.11 -5.16 5.60
C GLY A 203 33.19 -4.38 4.66
N LYS A 204 33.47 -4.40 3.35
CA LYS A 204 32.58 -3.80 2.33
C LYS A 204 31.26 -4.57 2.24
N LEU A 205 31.31 -5.90 2.16
CA LEU A 205 30.10 -6.73 2.09
C LEU A 205 29.20 -6.54 3.31
N LEU A 206 29.79 -6.46 4.51
CA LEU A 206 29.04 -6.22 5.75
C LEU A 206 28.34 -4.85 5.76
N ARG A 207 28.98 -3.81 5.21
CA ARG A 207 28.36 -2.49 5.02
C ARG A 207 27.19 -2.55 4.04
N LEU A 208 27.37 -3.22 2.89
CA LEU A 208 26.30 -3.39 1.91
C LEU A 208 25.08 -4.09 2.50
N VAL A 209 25.31 -5.12 3.32
CA VAL A 209 24.24 -5.81 4.04
C VAL A 209 23.55 -4.89 5.05
N SER A 210 24.32 -4.08 5.78
CA SER A 210 23.79 -3.11 6.74
C SER A 210 22.93 -2.04 6.05
N ASP A 211 23.43 -1.43 4.98
CA ASP A 211 22.75 -0.36 4.24
C ASP A 211 21.45 -0.88 3.60
N ALA A 212 21.48 -2.12 3.08
CA ALA A 212 20.29 -2.77 2.55
C ALA A 212 19.27 -3.11 3.66
N ALA A 213 19.73 -3.52 4.85
CA ALA A 213 18.84 -3.76 5.99
C ALA A 213 18.20 -2.46 6.52
N GLU A 214 18.93 -1.35 6.59
CA GLU A 214 18.37 -0.03 6.95
C GLU A 214 17.35 0.46 5.91
N THR A 215 17.62 0.17 4.64
CA THR A 215 16.69 0.46 3.54
C THR A 215 15.36 -0.26 3.75
N LEU A 216 15.39 -1.54 4.14
CA LEU A 216 14.17 -2.31 4.45
C LEU A 216 13.34 -1.71 5.59
N LEU A 217 14.01 -1.23 6.64
CA LEU A 217 13.35 -0.69 7.82
C LEU A 217 12.71 0.68 7.58
N SER A 218 13.15 1.41 6.55
CA SER A 218 12.75 2.80 6.31
C SER A 218 11.76 3.00 5.16
N CYS A 219 11.40 1.94 4.43
CA CYS A 219 10.49 2.02 3.29
C CYS A 219 9.03 1.71 3.64
N GLU A 220 8.11 2.48 3.05
CA GLU A 220 6.66 2.33 3.25
C GLU A 220 5.98 1.45 2.21
N SER A 221 6.56 1.29 1.01
CA SER A 221 6.03 0.48 -0.08
C SER A 221 7.06 -0.45 -0.71
N LEU A 222 6.57 -1.51 -1.37
CA LEU A 222 7.41 -2.46 -2.11
C LEU A 222 8.20 -1.77 -3.23
N ASP A 223 7.55 -0.94 -4.04
CA ASP A 223 8.19 -0.24 -5.16
C ASP A 223 9.33 0.68 -4.69
N GLU A 224 9.13 1.39 -3.57
CA GLU A 224 10.18 2.23 -2.99
C GLU A 224 11.35 1.39 -2.46
N THR A 225 11.05 0.24 -1.87
CA THR A 225 12.08 -0.67 -1.35
C THR A 225 12.93 -1.22 -2.50
N LEU A 226 12.28 -1.70 -3.56
CA LEU A 226 12.96 -2.22 -4.76
C LEU A 226 13.81 -1.14 -5.45
N ASP A 227 13.29 0.08 -5.60
CA ASP A 227 13.99 1.22 -6.18
C ASP A 227 15.26 1.55 -5.39
N ARG A 228 15.16 1.61 -4.05
CA ARG A 228 16.33 1.89 -3.20
C ARG A 228 17.35 0.76 -3.23
N ILE A 229 16.94 -0.50 -3.25
CA ILE A 229 17.88 -1.62 -3.35
C ILE A 229 18.60 -1.59 -4.70
N LEU A 230 17.90 -1.33 -5.79
CA LEU A 230 18.54 -1.14 -7.09
C LEU A 230 19.50 0.07 -7.05
N GLY A 231 19.17 1.10 -6.28
CA GLY A 231 20.10 2.20 -6.04
C GLY A 231 21.37 1.82 -5.29
N LEU A 232 21.27 0.95 -4.27
CA LEU A 232 22.44 0.39 -3.60
C LEU A 232 23.32 -0.43 -4.56
N VAL A 233 22.71 -1.21 -5.45
CA VAL A 233 23.43 -1.96 -6.49
C VAL A 233 24.27 -1.02 -7.35
N PHE A 234 23.70 0.10 -7.80
CA PHE A 234 24.40 1.12 -8.60
C PHE A 234 25.52 1.85 -7.85
N ASN A 235 25.33 2.10 -6.56
CA ASN A 235 26.36 2.78 -5.74
C ASN A 235 27.54 1.87 -5.38
N SER A 236 27.35 0.55 -5.48
CA SER A 236 28.26 -0.44 -4.90
C SER A 236 28.97 -1.28 -5.94
N LEU A 237 28.36 -1.41 -7.13
CA LEU A 237 28.86 -2.20 -8.23
C LEU A 237 29.00 -1.31 -9.46
N PRO A 238 29.98 -1.57 -10.34
CA PRO A 238 30.18 -0.79 -11.55
C PRO A 238 29.16 -1.23 -12.62
N VAL A 239 27.86 -1.01 -12.37
CA VAL A 239 26.75 -1.40 -13.25
C VAL A 239 26.33 -0.22 -14.13
N GLU A 240 25.90 -0.51 -15.36
CA GLU A 240 25.38 0.52 -16.27
C GLU A 240 23.86 0.46 -16.39
N ARG A 241 23.32 -0.76 -16.48
CA ARG A 241 21.88 -1.02 -16.48
C ARG A 241 21.54 -2.00 -15.37
N GLY A 242 20.38 -1.83 -14.76
CA GLY A 242 19.86 -2.78 -13.79
C GLY A 242 18.35 -2.81 -13.77
N VAL A 243 17.81 -4.00 -13.55
CA VAL A 243 16.37 -4.27 -13.50
C VAL A 243 16.09 -5.27 -12.38
N ILE A 244 15.07 -5.01 -11.58
CA ILE A 244 14.50 -6.02 -10.68
C ILE A 244 13.17 -6.46 -11.25
N CYS A 245 13.02 -7.78 -11.41
CA CYS A 245 11.80 -8.42 -11.86
C CYS A 245 11.24 -9.34 -10.78
N LEU A 246 9.92 -9.45 -10.70
CA LEU A 246 9.24 -10.47 -9.91
C LEU A 246 8.77 -11.60 -10.81
N TYR A 247 8.80 -12.82 -10.29
CA TYR A 247 8.42 -14.02 -11.02
C TYR A 247 7.05 -14.51 -10.54
N ASP A 248 6.10 -14.61 -11.46
CA ASP A 248 4.81 -15.23 -11.23
C ASP A 248 4.87 -16.72 -11.63
N GLU A 249 5.07 -17.57 -10.62
CA GLU A 249 5.15 -19.03 -10.75
C GLU A 249 3.89 -19.64 -11.39
N ARG A 250 2.71 -18.99 -11.28
CA ARG A 250 1.46 -19.55 -11.83
C ARG A 250 1.35 -19.39 -13.33
N ASN A 251 1.86 -18.28 -13.85
CA ASN A 251 1.79 -17.93 -15.26
C ASN A 251 3.12 -18.14 -15.98
N ASP A 252 4.17 -18.55 -15.26
CA ASP A 252 5.55 -18.65 -15.74
C ASP A 252 6.01 -17.33 -16.40
N GLN A 253 5.76 -16.21 -15.71
CA GLN A 253 6.01 -14.87 -16.24
C GLN A 253 6.95 -14.06 -15.36
N ILE A 254 7.91 -13.39 -16.01
CA ILE A 254 8.82 -12.44 -15.37
C ILE A 254 8.27 -11.03 -15.60
N VAL A 255 7.95 -10.32 -14.52
CA VAL A 255 7.33 -9.00 -14.56
C VAL A 255 8.33 -7.95 -14.04
N PRO A 256 8.74 -6.96 -14.85
CA PRO A 256 9.64 -5.91 -14.41
C PRO A 256 8.94 -5.01 -13.40
N LYS A 257 9.64 -4.67 -12.31
CA LYS A 257 9.11 -3.80 -11.24
C LYS A 257 9.84 -2.48 -11.10
N VAL A 258 11.17 -2.50 -11.21
CA VAL A 258 11.99 -1.28 -11.17
C VAL A 258 13.14 -1.43 -12.15
N MET A 259 13.57 -0.31 -12.72
CA MET A 259 14.72 -0.24 -13.60
C MET A 259 15.55 1.01 -13.33
N ARG A 260 16.84 0.94 -13.63
CA ARG A 260 17.76 2.07 -13.52
C ARG A 260 18.83 1.99 -14.60
N ASN A 261 19.27 3.16 -15.05
CA ASN A 261 20.28 3.36 -16.07
C ASN A 261 21.31 4.35 -15.53
N LEU A 262 22.60 4.19 -15.88
CA LEU A 262 23.68 5.06 -15.39
C LEU A 262 23.49 6.52 -15.82
N GLU A 263 22.92 6.75 -17.01
CA GLU A 263 22.59 8.08 -17.53
C GLU A 263 21.32 8.69 -16.92
N GLY A 264 20.60 7.92 -16.08
CA GLY A 264 19.56 8.44 -15.19
C GLY A 264 18.21 8.81 -15.84
N HIS A 265 18.03 8.66 -17.16
CA HIS A 265 16.74 8.95 -17.79
C HIS A 265 15.76 7.78 -17.64
N PRO A 266 14.62 7.95 -16.96
CA PRO A 266 13.64 6.87 -16.76
C PRO A 266 12.93 6.42 -18.06
N ASP A 267 13.12 7.15 -19.16
CA ASP A 267 12.48 6.88 -20.45
C ASP A 267 13.32 5.99 -21.39
N ASP A 268 14.57 5.71 -21.00
CA ASP A 268 15.44 4.86 -21.79
C ASP A 268 14.95 3.41 -21.78
N ARG A 269 14.89 2.79 -22.96
CA ARG A 269 14.52 1.39 -23.07
C ARG A 269 15.71 0.52 -22.67
N ILE A 270 15.47 -0.38 -21.71
CA ILE A 270 16.43 -1.43 -21.35
C ILE A 270 15.92 -2.73 -21.93
N THR A 271 16.71 -3.34 -22.79
CA THR A 271 16.43 -4.70 -23.23
C THR A 271 17.24 -5.68 -22.39
N ILE A 272 16.58 -6.69 -21.83
CA ILE A 272 17.21 -7.72 -21.00
C ILE A 272 17.16 -9.08 -21.68
N SER A 273 18.20 -9.89 -21.48
CA SER A 273 18.23 -11.26 -22.00
C SER A 273 17.27 -12.15 -21.21
N ASN A 274 16.19 -12.59 -21.86
CA ASN A 274 15.24 -13.53 -21.25
C ASN A 274 15.91 -14.87 -20.91
N GLN A 275 16.89 -15.31 -21.71
CA GLN A 275 17.61 -16.56 -21.46
C GLN A 275 18.43 -16.50 -20.17
N ILE A 276 19.14 -15.40 -19.89
CA ILE A 276 19.92 -15.24 -18.65
C ILE A 276 18.97 -15.23 -17.44
N ALA A 277 17.86 -14.49 -17.52
CA ALA A 277 16.88 -14.41 -16.46
C ALA A 277 16.20 -15.78 -16.19
N GLN A 278 15.80 -16.49 -17.24
CA GLN A 278 15.18 -17.81 -17.11
C GLN A 278 16.17 -18.87 -16.61
N CYS A 279 17.44 -18.83 -17.06
CA CYS A 279 18.49 -19.71 -16.57
C CYS A 279 18.69 -19.54 -15.06
N CYS A 280 18.78 -18.29 -14.60
CA CYS A 280 18.87 -17.94 -13.19
C CYS A 280 17.69 -18.49 -12.35
N ILE A 281 16.45 -18.37 -12.86
CA ILE A 281 15.24 -18.90 -12.20
C ILE A 281 15.26 -20.43 -12.16
N ASN A 282 15.53 -21.08 -13.29
CA ASN A 282 15.47 -22.53 -13.44
C ASN A 282 16.57 -23.23 -12.63
N GLU A 283 17.79 -22.69 -12.67
CA GLU A 283 18.93 -23.25 -11.93
C GLU A 283 18.92 -22.85 -10.46
N LYS A 284 18.16 -21.81 -10.07
CA LYS A 284 18.13 -21.25 -8.70
C LYS A 284 19.51 -20.78 -8.23
N ARG A 285 20.34 -20.31 -9.17
CA ARG A 285 21.76 -19.96 -8.97
C ARG A 285 22.09 -18.62 -9.60
N ALA A 286 23.10 -17.96 -9.04
CA ALA A 286 23.59 -16.69 -9.55
C ALA A 286 24.34 -16.96 -10.84
N ILE A 287 24.06 -16.17 -11.87
CA ILE A 287 24.64 -16.29 -13.20
C ILE A 287 25.57 -15.11 -13.45
N LEU A 288 26.81 -15.38 -13.86
CA LEU A 288 27.77 -14.39 -14.34
C LEU A 288 28.17 -14.71 -15.79
N VAL A 289 28.10 -13.68 -16.63
CA VAL A 289 28.58 -13.65 -18.02
C VAL A 289 29.74 -12.64 -18.07
N GLN A 290 30.97 -13.15 -18.19
CA GLN A 290 32.18 -12.31 -18.10
C GLN A 290 32.46 -11.55 -19.39
N ASP A 291 32.55 -12.21 -20.55
CA ASP A 291 32.70 -11.57 -21.86
C ASP A 291 31.81 -12.26 -22.89
N ALA A 292 30.68 -11.62 -23.19
CA ALA A 292 29.65 -12.14 -24.09
C ALA A 292 30.09 -12.22 -25.56
N LEU A 293 31.11 -11.46 -25.98
CA LEU A 293 31.58 -11.42 -27.37
C LEU A 293 32.84 -12.27 -27.61
N ALA A 294 33.68 -12.47 -26.59
CA ALA A 294 34.87 -13.33 -26.70
C ALA A 294 34.54 -14.83 -26.59
N ASP A 295 33.44 -15.19 -25.96
CA ASP A 295 33.00 -16.58 -25.88
C ASP A 295 32.36 -17.01 -27.22
N ARG A 296 33.17 -17.65 -28.09
CA ARG A 296 32.71 -18.18 -29.40
C ARG A 296 31.55 -19.18 -29.28
N GLN A 297 31.22 -19.68 -28.09
CA GLN A 297 30.06 -20.56 -27.85
C GLN A 297 28.77 -19.81 -27.46
N PHE A 298 28.86 -18.52 -27.10
CA PHE A 298 27.70 -17.59 -27.09
C PHE A 298 27.28 -17.15 -28.50
N GLY A 299 28.04 -17.53 -29.54
CA GLY A 299 27.81 -17.24 -30.96
C GLY A 299 26.50 -17.78 -31.57
N GLY A 300 25.49 -18.05 -30.75
CA GLY A 300 24.15 -18.44 -31.16
C GLY A 300 23.00 -17.74 -30.44
N ALA A 301 23.24 -16.95 -29.38
CA ALA A 301 22.18 -16.15 -28.75
C ALA A 301 22.12 -14.77 -29.43
N GLN A 302 21.28 -14.62 -30.46
CA GLN A 302 21.08 -13.37 -31.22
C GLN A 302 20.80 -12.19 -30.29
N SER A 303 20.14 -12.44 -29.16
CA SER A 303 19.79 -11.44 -28.16
C SER A 303 20.98 -10.80 -27.42
N VAL A 304 22.08 -11.51 -27.16
CA VAL A 304 23.24 -10.95 -26.42
C VAL A 304 24.08 -10.04 -27.31
N ILE A 305 24.27 -10.45 -28.57
CA ILE A 305 25.04 -9.72 -29.58
C ILE A 305 24.25 -8.50 -30.10
N MET A 306 22.92 -8.58 -30.20
CA MET A 306 22.07 -7.48 -30.64
C MET A 306 21.94 -6.34 -29.60
N LEU A 307 22.24 -6.62 -28.32
CA LEU A 307 22.05 -5.69 -27.21
C LEU A 307 23.33 -5.03 -26.68
N ASP A 308 24.44 -5.24 -27.39
CA ASP A 308 25.79 -4.77 -27.04
C ASP A 308 26.19 -5.10 -25.59
N ILE A 309 25.68 -6.23 -25.07
CA ILE A 309 26.00 -6.69 -23.72
C ILE A 309 27.44 -7.19 -23.75
N ARG A 310 28.33 -6.56 -22.99
CA ARG A 310 29.71 -7.00 -22.82
C ARG A 310 29.86 -7.94 -21.63
N SER A 311 29.22 -7.59 -20.51
CA SER A 311 29.21 -8.40 -19.29
C SER A 311 27.86 -8.25 -18.57
N ALA A 312 27.36 -9.34 -18.00
CA ALA A 312 26.07 -9.35 -17.29
C ALA A 312 26.11 -10.24 -16.05
N MET A 313 25.30 -9.89 -15.05
CA MET A 313 25.05 -10.72 -13.89
C MET A 313 23.55 -10.82 -13.64
N CYS A 314 23.11 -11.98 -13.17
CA CYS A 314 21.74 -12.18 -12.73
C CYS A 314 21.72 -12.97 -11.44
N ALA A 315 21.05 -12.43 -10.42
CA ALA A 315 20.89 -13.08 -9.13
C ALA A 315 19.39 -13.29 -8.83
N PRO A 316 18.94 -14.50 -8.50
CA PRO A 316 17.60 -14.80 -8.06
C PRO A 316 17.32 -14.19 -6.69
N LEU A 317 16.11 -13.67 -6.55
CA LEU A 317 15.47 -13.42 -5.27
C LEU A 317 14.96 -14.77 -4.78
N TYR A 318 15.79 -15.47 -4.00
CA TYR A 318 15.50 -16.83 -3.57
C TYR A 318 15.12 -16.89 -2.08
N ARG A 319 14.00 -17.54 -1.78
CA ARG A 319 13.54 -17.76 -0.41
C ARG A 319 12.66 -19.00 -0.30
N ASP A 320 12.79 -19.73 0.80
CA ASP A 320 11.95 -20.90 1.15
C ASP A 320 11.80 -21.93 0.02
N GLY A 321 12.90 -22.22 -0.69
CA GLY A 321 12.91 -23.21 -1.76
C GLY A 321 12.48 -22.69 -3.13
N ARG A 322 12.08 -21.42 -3.24
CA ARG A 322 11.46 -20.81 -4.43
C ARG A 322 12.17 -19.54 -4.86
N VAL A 323 12.12 -19.25 -6.16
CA VAL A 323 12.58 -17.99 -6.75
C VAL A 323 11.36 -17.08 -6.89
N ILE A 324 11.35 -15.94 -6.19
CA ILE A 324 10.25 -14.96 -6.23
C ILE A 324 10.51 -13.85 -7.26
N GLY A 325 11.70 -13.81 -7.84
CA GLY A 325 12.12 -12.80 -8.81
C GLY A 325 13.60 -12.87 -9.12
N VAL A 326 14.11 -11.89 -9.85
CA VAL A 326 15.54 -11.78 -10.21
C VAL A 326 15.99 -10.32 -10.18
N VAL A 327 17.27 -10.11 -9.84
CA VAL A 327 18.02 -8.88 -10.04
C VAL A 327 18.94 -9.11 -11.23
N TYR A 328 18.73 -8.37 -12.31
CA TYR A 328 19.53 -8.42 -13.52
C TYR A 328 20.32 -7.11 -13.65
N VAL A 329 21.62 -7.21 -13.94
CA VAL A 329 22.48 -6.06 -14.22
C VAL A 329 23.42 -6.36 -15.37
N ASP A 330 23.77 -5.34 -16.15
CA ASP A 330 24.75 -5.48 -17.21
C ASP A 330 25.58 -4.22 -17.47
N ARG A 331 26.58 -4.37 -18.34
CA ARG A 331 27.42 -3.32 -18.90
C ARG A 331 27.59 -3.50 -20.40
N THR A 332 27.71 -2.39 -21.10
CA THR A 332 28.06 -2.28 -22.52
C THR A 332 29.47 -1.75 -22.74
N SER A 333 30.12 -1.17 -21.72
CA SER A 333 31.52 -0.71 -21.84
C SER A 333 32.52 -1.89 -22.03
N PRO A 334 33.48 -1.78 -22.97
CA PRO A 334 34.42 -2.86 -23.29
C PRO A 334 35.67 -2.94 -22.40
N SER A 335 35.93 -1.96 -21.53
CA SER A 335 37.19 -1.85 -20.77
C SER A 335 37.20 -2.59 -19.43
N GLU A 336 36.04 -3.04 -18.92
CA GLU A 336 35.90 -3.70 -17.63
C GLU A 336 34.77 -4.73 -17.68
N HIS A 337 34.98 -5.89 -17.06
CA HIS A 337 34.01 -6.99 -16.99
C HIS A 337 33.66 -7.29 -15.53
N PHE A 338 32.48 -7.87 -15.28
CA PHE A 338 32.17 -8.38 -13.96
C PHE A 338 32.99 -9.62 -13.63
N ASP A 339 33.30 -9.78 -12.35
CA ASP A 339 34.00 -10.93 -11.80
C ASP A 339 33.15 -11.62 -10.72
N THR A 340 33.70 -12.67 -10.11
CA THR A 340 33.02 -13.42 -9.06
C THR A 340 32.79 -12.60 -7.79
N HIS A 341 33.62 -11.58 -7.51
CA HIS A 341 33.42 -10.70 -6.34
C HIS A 341 32.23 -9.77 -6.53
N HIS A 342 32.03 -9.25 -7.74
CA HIS A 342 30.83 -8.51 -8.08
C HIS A 342 29.57 -9.39 -7.97
N LEU A 343 29.64 -10.65 -8.40
CA LEU A 343 28.53 -11.60 -8.29
C LEU A 343 28.21 -11.93 -6.82
N GLN A 344 29.23 -12.04 -5.95
CA GLN A 344 29.05 -12.23 -4.50
C GLN A 344 28.26 -11.08 -3.87
N ALA A 345 28.67 -9.84 -4.16
CA ALA A 345 28.00 -8.65 -3.65
C ALA A 345 26.57 -8.52 -4.19
N LEU A 346 26.35 -8.77 -5.48
CA LEU A 346 25.01 -8.79 -6.06
C LEU A 346 24.13 -9.86 -5.41
N SER A 347 24.67 -11.06 -5.17
CA SER A 347 23.94 -12.16 -4.54
C SER A 347 23.54 -11.84 -3.09
N ALA A 348 24.41 -11.16 -2.34
CA ALA A 348 24.08 -10.71 -0.98
C ALA A 348 22.93 -9.68 -0.99
N LEU A 349 22.98 -8.70 -1.91
CA LEU A 349 21.90 -7.73 -2.10
C LEU A 349 20.60 -8.41 -2.56
N ALA A 350 20.68 -9.44 -3.41
CA ALA A 350 19.51 -10.20 -3.87
C ALA A 350 18.82 -10.98 -2.74
N ILE A 351 19.57 -11.52 -1.77
CA ILE A 351 18.98 -12.19 -0.60
C ILE A 351 18.20 -11.19 0.26
N ILE A 352 18.77 -10.01 0.50
CA ILE A 352 18.10 -8.95 1.28
C ILE A 352 16.88 -8.43 0.51
N SER A 353 17.00 -8.31 -0.82
CA SER A 353 15.89 -8.00 -1.71
C SER A 353 14.78 -9.04 -1.65
N ALA A 354 15.10 -10.33 -1.52
CA ALA A 354 14.09 -11.36 -1.40
C ALA A 354 13.27 -11.20 -0.11
N VAL A 355 13.93 -10.85 1.01
CA VAL A 355 13.26 -10.48 2.27
C VAL A 355 12.37 -9.26 2.08
N ALA A 356 12.86 -8.25 1.35
CA ALA A 356 12.14 -7.03 1.02
C ALA A 356 10.82 -7.29 0.29
N VAL A 357 10.92 -8.11 -0.76
CA VAL A 357 9.80 -8.43 -1.63
C VAL A 357 8.72 -9.18 -0.86
N GLU A 358 9.12 -10.14 -0.04
CA GLU A 358 8.19 -10.90 0.77
C GLU A 358 7.50 -10.01 1.83
N GLN A 359 8.27 -9.18 2.55
CA GLN A 359 7.69 -8.24 3.52
C GLN A 359 6.73 -7.25 2.87
N GLY A 360 7.10 -6.69 1.71
CA GLY A 360 6.25 -5.80 0.94
C GLY A 360 4.95 -6.48 0.52
N THR A 361 5.04 -7.70 -0.01
CA THR A 361 3.87 -8.49 -0.42
C THR A 361 2.96 -8.82 0.76
N LEU A 362 3.51 -9.20 1.92
CA LEU A 362 2.75 -9.45 3.15
C LEU A 362 2.06 -8.19 3.66
N ARG A 363 2.75 -7.04 3.65
CA ARG A 363 2.17 -5.74 4.05
C ARG A 363 1.01 -5.36 3.14
N ASP A 364 1.17 -5.50 1.84
CA ASP A 364 0.11 -5.24 0.85
C ASP A 364 -1.10 -6.17 1.06
N ASN A 365 -0.86 -7.45 1.34
CA ASN A 365 -1.93 -8.40 1.64
C ASN A 365 -2.68 -8.03 2.91
N ILE A 366 -1.97 -7.70 4.00
CA ILE A 366 -2.56 -7.25 5.26
C ILE A 366 -3.36 -5.96 5.06
N ALA A 367 -2.84 -5.00 4.29
CA ALA A 367 -3.53 -3.76 3.99
C ALA A 367 -4.83 -4.02 3.20
N ARG A 368 -4.78 -4.87 2.17
CA ARG A 368 -5.95 -5.28 1.39
C ARG A 368 -6.99 -5.99 2.25
N GLU A 369 -6.56 -6.91 3.11
CA GLU A 369 -7.45 -7.64 4.01
C GLU A 369 -8.14 -6.70 5.00
N LYS A 370 -7.39 -5.76 5.59
CA LYS A 370 -7.94 -4.72 6.48
C LYS A 370 -8.96 -3.85 5.77
N ASP A 371 -8.66 -3.37 4.57
CA ASP A 371 -9.57 -2.55 3.77
C ASP A 371 -10.84 -3.31 3.41
N MET A 372 -10.71 -4.58 3.02
CA MET A 372 -11.86 -5.43 2.70
C MET A 372 -12.73 -5.68 3.93
N ARG A 373 -12.11 -6.01 5.06
CA ARG A 373 -12.81 -6.21 6.35
C ARG A 373 -13.54 -4.94 6.77
N ALA A 374 -12.90 -3.77 6.65
CA ALA A 374 -13.51 -2.48 6.97
C ALA A 374 -14.70 -2.16 6.06
N LYS A 375 -14.63 -2.48 4.77
CA LYS A 375 -15.76 -2.32 3.83
C LYS A 375 -16.94 -3.23 4.21
N LEU A 376 -16.69 -4.51 4.45
CA LEU A 376 -17.75 -5.46 4.82
C LEU A 376 -18.39 -5.14 6.17
N ALA A 377 -17.60 -4.73 7.16
CA ALA A 377 -18.08 -4.39 8.51
C ALA A 377 -19.05 -3.20 8.53
N ARG A 378 -19.13 -2.40 7.47
CA ARG A 378 -20.13 -1.32 7.34
C ARG A 378 -21.54 -1.84 7.07
N TYR A 379 -21.65 -3.05 6.50
CA TYR A 379 -22.92 -3.59 6.01
C TYR A 379 -23.29 -4.92 6.67
N CYS A 380 -22.31 -5.71 7.11
CA CYS A 380 -22.49 -7.09 7.56
C CYS A 380 -22.23 -7.27 9.05
N ALA A 381 -22.88 -8.27 9.65
CA ALA A 381 -22.57 -8.73 11.00
C ALA A 381 -21.12 -9.25 11.13
N PRO A 382 -20.45 -9.10 12.29
CA PRO A 382 -19.06 -9.54 12.48
C PRO A 382 -18.81 -11.01 12.08
N ALA A 383 -19.73 -11.92 12.44
CA ALA A 383 -19.63 -13.34 12.10
C ALA A 383 -19.66 -13.59 10.58
N VAL A 384 -20.42 -12.77 9.83
CA VAL A 384 -20.46 -12.84 8.35
C VAL A 384 -19.15 -12.32 7.77
N VAL A 385 -18.62 -11.21 8.30
CA VAL A 385 -17.32 -10.67 7.89
C VAL A 385 -16.21 -11.69 8.09
N ASP A 386 -16.13 -12.29 9.29
CA ASP A 386 -15.10 -13.30 9.62
C ASP A 386 -15.19 -14.52 8.72
N ARG A 387 -16.41 -14.99 8.41
CA ARG A 387 -16.61 -16.11 7.48
C ARG A 387 -16.14 -15.76 6.06
N ILE A 388 -16.37 -14.54 5.58
CA ILE A 388 -15.91 -14.12 4.25
C ILE A 388 -14.38 -13.99 4.21
N THR A 389 -13.77 -13.42 5.26
CA THR A 389 -12.30 -13.25 5.31
C THR A 389 -11.57 -14.57 5.51
N ASN A 390 -12.15 -15.53 6.24
CA ASN A 390 -11.53 -16.83 6.53
C ASN A 390 -11.77 -17.91 5.47
N SER A 391 -12.59 -17.63 4.45
CA SER A 391 -12.85 -18.55 3.34
C SER A 391 -11.65 -18.61 2.40
N ASN A 392 -10.64 -19.42 2.74
CA ASN A 392 -9.47 -19.67 1.91
C ASN A 392 -9.87 -20.29 0.56
N GLY A 393 -9.80 -19.53 -0.54
CA GLY A 393 -9.63 -20.08 -1.89
C GLY A 393 -10.86 -20.20 -2.78
N ALA A 394 -12.04 -19.76 -2.35
CA ALA A 394 -13.09 -19.43 -3.32
C ALA A 394 -12.84 -17.99 -3.76
N VAL A 395 -12.88 -17.74 -5.08
CA VAL A 395 -13.02 -16.40 -5.70
C VAL A 395 -13.74 -15.53 -4.70
N HIS A 396 -13.05 -14.55 -4.09
CA HIS A 396 -13.73 -13.61 -3.22
C HIS A 396 -14.90 -13.10 -4.06
N PRO A 397 -16.17 -13.40 -3.72
CA PRO A 397 -17.29 -12.77 -4.40
C PRO A 397 -17.24 -11.35 -3.86
N GLY A 398 -16.28 -10.59 -4.37
CA GLY A 398 -15.86 -9.31 -3.83
C GLY A 398 -16.91 -8.34 -4.27
N MET A 399 -18.07 -8.36 -3.62
CA MET A 399 -19.20 -7.55 -4.01
C MET A 399 -19.58 -7.70 -5.51
N GLU A 400 -19.05 -8.69 -6.23
CA GLU A 400 -19.33 -8.87 -7.65
C GLU A 400 -20.78 -9.30 -7.82
N SER A 401 -21.42 -8.69 -8.82
CA SER A 401 -22.82 -8.91 -9.08
C SER A 401 -23.09 -10.35 -9.48
N HIS A 402 -23.93 -11.03 -8.71
CA HIS A 402 -24.39 -12.38 -9.00
C HIS A 402 -25.87 -12.54 -8.69
N GLU A 403 -26.51 -13.55 -9.30
CA GLU A 403 -27.88 -13.93 -8.94
C GLU A 403 -27.89 -14.72 -7.63
N GLY A 404 -28.84 -14.40 -6.76
CA GLY A 404 -29.01 -15.06 -5.47
C GLY A 404 -30.47 -15.08 -5.02
N GLU A 405 -30.80 -15.99 -4.10
CA GLU A 405 -32.09 -15.99 -3.42
C GLU A 405 -31.96 -15.30 -2.06
N VAL A 406 -32.78 -14.27 -1.84
CA VAL A 406 -32.72 -13.45 -0.61
C VAL A 406 -34.11 -13.21 -0.04
N SER A 407 -34.15 -12.79 1.22
CA SER A 407 -35.29 -12.10 1.82
C SER A 407 -34.95 -10.64 2.07
N VAL A 408 -35.75 -9.73 1.53
CA VAL A 408 -35.60 -8.29 1.68
C VAL A 408 -36.58 -7.79 2.73
N LEU A 409 -36.08 -7.01 3.67
CA LEU A 409 -36.82 -6.37 4.76
C LEU A 409 -36.76 -4.85 4.59
N PHE A 410 -37.93 -4.22 4.60
CA PHE A 410 -38.08 -2.79 4.78
C PHE A 410 -38.76 -2.53 6.12
N ALA A 411 -38.20 -1.62 6.90
CA ALA A 411 -38.79 -1.15 8.15
C ALA A 411 -38.85 0.37 8.14
N ASP A 412 -39.96 0.94 8.58
CA ASP A 412 -40.22 2.38 8.58
C ASP A 412 -40.85 2.80 9.90
N LEU A 413 -40.31 3.86 10.52
CA LEU A 413 -40.84 4.39 11.77
C LEU A 413 -42.05 5.29 11.49
N THR A 414 -43.22 4.86 11.95
CA THR A 414 -44.45 5.67 11.97
C THR A 414 -44.50 6.59 13.19
N ASP A 415 -45.09 7.77 13.02
CA ASP A 415 -45.21 8.85 14.03
C ASP A 415 -43.89 9.50 14.47
N PHE A 416 -42.75 9.05 13.93
CA PHE A 416 -41.44 9.68 14.17
C PHE A 416 -41.36 11.08 13.55
N THR A 417 -41.87 11.26 12.33
CA THR A 417 -41.84 12.56 11.64
C THR A 417 -42.54 13.65 12.46
N SER A 418 -43.73 13.36 13.00
CA SER A 418 -44.47 14.28 13.88
C SER A 418 -43.77 14.53 15.21
N MET A 419 -43.07 13.53 15.76
CA MET A 419 -42.21 13.72 16.93
C MET A 419 -41.02 14.64 16.61
N ALA A 420 -40.41 14.49 15.43
CA ALA A 420 -39.23 15.24 15.00
C ALA A 420 -39.51 16.74 14.85
N GLU A 421 -40.72 17.13 14.45
CA GLU A 421 -41.14 18.54 14.34
C GLU A 421 -41.06 19.31 15.68
N ASN A 422 -41.22 18.61 16.80
CA ASN A 422 -41.21 19.19 18.15
C ASN A 422 -39.83 19.11 18.82
N LEU A 423 -38.80 18.74 18.07
CA LEU A 423 -37.44 18.55 18.55
C LEU A 423 -36.45 19.45 17.80
N ARG A 424 -35.38 19.84 18.50
CA ARG A 424 -34.25 20.49 17.81
C ARG A 424 -33.58 19.46 16.89
N PRO A 425 -33.08 19.86 15.71
CA PRO A 425 -32.47 18.92 14.75
C PRO A 425 -31.39 18.01 15.33
N ARG A 426 -30.55 18.53 16.24
CA ARG A 426 -29.51 17.74 16.93
C ARG A 426 -30.09 16.65 17.83
N ASP A 427 -31.22 16.93 18.48
CA ASP A 427 -31.91 15.98 19.36
C ASP A 427 -32.63 14.90 18.54
N VAL A 428 -33.17 15.25 17.36
CA VAL A 428 -33.77 14.28 16.40
C VAL A 428 -32.73 13.26 15.96
N ILE A 429 -31.56 13.71 15.48
CA ILE A 429 -30.50 12.81 15.00
C ILE A 429 -30.01 11.88 16.12
N ARG A 430 -29.87 12.39 17.35
CA ARG A 430 -29.44 11.57 18.48
C ARG A 430 -30.43 10.45 18.80
N VAL A 431 -31.73 10.76 18.82
CA VAL A 431 -32.78 9.75 19.05
C VAL A 431 -32.83 8.74 17.91
N LEU A 432 -32.75 9.22 16.67
CA LEU A 432 -32.76 8.37 15.48
C LEU A 432 -31.59 7.40 15.47
N ASN A 433 -30.37 7.88 15.74
CA ASN A 433 -29.18 7.02 15.81
C ASN A 433 -29.28 5.97 16.91
N GLN A 434 -29.85 6.31 18.08
CA GLN A 434 -30.05 5.35 19.18
C GLN A 434 -31.06 4.25 18.82
N ILE A 435 -32.12 4.59 18.08
CA ILE A 435 -33.09 3.61 17.59
C ILE A 435 -32.44 2.74 16.51
N PHE A 436 -31.81 3.35 15.50
CA PHE A 436 -31.14 2.65 14.42
C PHE A 436 -30.03 1.72 14.90
N GLU A 437 -29.27 2.08 15.93
CA GLU A 437 -28.28 1.19 16.55
C GLU A 437 -28.92 -0.11 17.05
N ARG A 438 -30.06 -0.04 17.74
CA ARG A 438 -30.78 -1.22 18.22
C ARG A 438 -31.41 -2.03 17.08
N LEU A 439 -32.02 -1.36 16.11
CA LEU A 439 -32.64 -2.02 14.97
C LEU A 439 -31.60 -2.72 14.09
N CYS A 440 -30.43 -2.09 13.86
CA CYS A 440 -29.30 -2.72 13.18
C CYS A 440 -28.77 -3.92 13.95
N GLY A 441 -28.69 -3.82 15.29
CA GLY A 441 -28.38 -4.96 16.15
C GLY A 441 -29.29 -6.16 15.85
N ALA A 442 -30.60 -5.95 15.73
CA ALA A 442 -31.55 -7.03 15.38
C ALA A 442 -31.32 -7.61 13.98
N VAL A 443 -30.87 -6.83 13.00
CA VAL A 443 -30.46 -7.36 11.68
C VAL A 443 -29.24 -8.27 11.86
N PHE A 444 -28.23 -7.80 12.59
CA PHE A 444 -26.96 -8.49 12.75
C PHE A 444 -27.04 -9.74 13.63
N ASP A 445 -27.90 -9.74 14.65
CA ASP A 445 -28.18 -10.90 15.52
C ASP A 445 -28.64 -12.13 14.72
N TYR A 446 -29.28 -11.90 13.56
CA TYR A 446 -29.72 -12.94 12.65
C TYR A 446 -28.89 -12.97 11.34
N GLU A 447 -27.67 -12.44 11.40
CA GLU A 447 -26.69 -12.41 10.30
C GLU A 447 -27.22 -11.78 9.00
N GLY A 448 -28.11 -10.79 9.11
CA GLY A 448 -28.54 -9.99 7.98
C GLY A 448 -27.48 -8.97 7.54
N THR A 449 -27.68 -8.44 6.34
CA THR A 449 -26.88 -7.36 5.76
C THR A 449 -27.72 -6.09 5.72
N LEU A 450 -27.23 -5.03 6.36
CA LEU A 450 -27.79 -3.69 6.26
C LEU A 450 -27.41 -3.09 4.91
N ASP A 451 -28.39 -2.67 4.12
CA ASP A 451 -28.15 -1.99 2.84
C ASP A 451 -28.01 -0.48 3.08
N LYS A 452 -29.10 0.16 3.54
CA LYS A 452 -29.14 1.61 3.77
C LYS A 452 -30.22 2.03 4.74
N PHE A 453 -30.01 3.23 5.30
CA PHE A 453 -31.07 4.03 5.92
C PHE A 453 -31.72 4.93 4.87
N SER A 454 -33.04 5.07 4.93
CA SER A 454 -33.84 5.92 4.03
C SER A 454 -34.74 6.81 4.88
N GLY A 455 -34.23 7.98 5.29
CA GLY A 455 -34.94 8.85 6.23
C GLY A 455 -35.02 8.22 7.61
N ASP A 456 -36.24 7.96 8.07
CA ASP A 456 -36.61 7.25 9.29
C ASP A 456 -36.84 5.74 9.08
N GLY A 457 -36.67 5.25 7.85
CA GLY A 457 -36.70 3.83 7.52
C GLY A 457 -35.32 3.21 7.29
N MET A 458 -35.29 1.88 7.21
CA MET A 458 -34.11 1.09 6.88
C MET A 458 -34.45 -0.06 5.93
N MET A 459 -33.47 -0.46 5.14
CA MET A 459 -33.51 -1.61 4.26
C MET A 459 -32.40 -2.59 4.66
N ALA A 460 -32.76 -3.86 4.81
CA ALA A 460 -31.84 -4.95 5.05
C ALA A 460 -32.22 -6.17 4.21
N PHE A 461 -31.28 -7.09 4.01
CA PHE A 461 -31.54 -8.34 3.33
C PHE A 461 -30.77 -9.52 3.95
N PHE A 462 -31.29 -10.71 3.72
CA PHE A 462 -30.78 -11.99 4.26
C PHE A 462 -30.57 -12.95 3.10
N GLY A 463 -29.55 -13.80 3.17
CA GLY A 463 -29.16 -14.71 2.07
C GLY A 463 -27.97 -14.25 1.22
N ALA A 464 -27.43 -13.05 1.51
CA ALA A 464 -26.20 -12.54 0.90
C ALA A 464 -25.47 -11.62 1.90
N PRO A 465 -24.14 -11.47 1.84
CA PRO A 465 -23.18 -12.00 0.84
C PRO A 465 -22.92 -13.50 0.91
N LEU A 466 -23.26 -14.16 2.02
CA LEU A 466 -23.17 -15.61 2.16
C LEU A 466 -24.56 -16.21 2.01
N ALA A 467 -24.65 -17.31 1.26
CA ALA A 467 -25.90 -18.05 1.11
C ALA A 467 -26.41 -18.54 2.49
N GLN A 468 -27.68 -18.26 2.78
CA GLN A 468 -28.38 -18.67 3.99
C GLN A 468 -29.64 -19.42 3.57
N PRO A 469 -29.70 -20.76 3.66
CA PRO A 469 -30.90 -21.54 3.29
C PRO A 469 -32.16 -21.15 4.09
N ASP A 470 -31.96 -20.61 5.29
CA ASP A 470 -32.96 -20.13 6.24
C ASP A 470 -33.16 -18.59 6.20
N HIS A 471 -32.76 -17.92 5.11
CA HIS A 471 -32.81 -16.46 4.97
C HIS A 471 -34.19 -15.86 5.31
N ALA A 472 -35.28 -16.53 4.94
CA ALA A 472 -36.65 -16.08 5.20
C ALA A 472 -37.02 -16.15 6.68
N GLU A 473 -36.60 -17.20 7.38
CA GLU A 473 -36.80 -17.33 8.81
C GLU A 473 -36.05 -16.22 9.56
N ARG A 474 -34.77 -16.03 9.22
CA ARG A 474 -33.92 -14.98 9.82
C ARG A 474 -34.52 -13.59 9.67
N ALA A 475 -35.03 -13.27 8.48
CA ALA A 475 -35.69 -12.00 8.22
C ALA A 475 -36.92 -11.78 9.12
N VAL A 476 -37.78 -12.80 9.28
CA VAL A 476 -38.98 -12.71 10.14
C VAL A 476 -38.59 -12.59 11.61
N ARG A 477 -37.59 -13.35 12.07
CA ARG A 477 -37.09 -13.25 13.45
C ARG A 477 -36.49 -11.87 13.75
N ALA A 478 -35.71 -11.32 12.83
CA ALA A 478 -35.17 -9.97 12.93
C ALA A 478 -36.30 -8.94 13.03
N ALA A 479 -37.32 -9.04 12.18
CA ALA A 479 -38.47 -8.14 12.20
C ALA A 479 -39.25 -8.17 13.54
N LEU A 480 -39.53 -9.37 14.06
CA LEU A 480 -40.19 -9.51 15.37
C LEU A 480 -39.31 -8.96 16.50
N ARG A 481 -37.99 -9.18 16.43
CA ARG A 481 -37.03 -8.63 17.39
C ARG A 481 -36.99 -7.10 17.33
N MET A 482 -37.03 -6.50 16.14
CA MET A 482 -37.10 -5.05 15.96
C MET A 482 -38.36 -4.46 16.61
N GLN A 483 -39.53 -5.10 16.43
CA GLN A 483 -40.77 -4.66 17.08
C GLN A 483 -40.66 -4.72 18.61
N ALA A 484 -40.10 -5.81 19.16
CA ALA A 484 -39.88 -5.94 20.60
C ALA A 484 -38.91 -4.88 21.15
N LEU A 485 -37.78 -4.63 20.45
CA LEU A 485 -36.82 -3.60 20.85
C LEU A 485 -37.42 -2.19 20.84
N LEU A 486 -38.29 -1.90 19.88
CA LEU A 486 -38.99 -0.61 19.83
C LEU A 486 -40.01 -0.47 20.97
N ALA A 487 -40.71 -1.55 21.32
CA ALA A 487 -41.59 -1.58 22.50
C ALA A 487 -40.81 -1.30 23.80
N ASP A 488 -39.62 -1.88 23.96
CA ASP A 488 -38.72 -1.61 25.09
C ASP A 488 -38.26 -0.15 25.12
N VAL A 489 -37.96 0.43 23.96
CA VAL A 489 -37.59 1.86 23.84
C VAL A 489 -38.75 2.75 24.28
N ASN A 490 -39.97 2.47 23.83
CA ASN A 490 -41.17 3.21 24.22
C ASN A 490 -41.47 3.08 25.72
N ALA A 491 -41.28 1.90 26.31
CA ALA A 491 -41.51 1.66 27.74
C ALA A 491 -40.55 2.47 28.63
N ASN A 492 -39.31 2.67 28.17
CA ASN A 492 -38.28 3.43 28.88
C ASN A 492 -38.26 4.92 28.53
N ALA A 493 -39.06 5.36 27.55
CA ALA A 493 -39.14 6.75 27.15
C ALA A 493 -39.96 7.56 28.17
N HIS A 494 -39.28 8.18 29.13
CA HIS A 494 -39.90 9.19 29.99
C HIS A 494 -40.47 10.31 29.10
N LYS A 495 -41.81 10.49 29.11
CA LYS A 495 -42.60 11.56 28.44
C LYS A 495 -43.47 11.14 27.22
N GLY A 496 -44.09 9.96 27.23
CA GLY A 496 -45.24 9.67 26.35
C GLY A 496 -44.95 9.72 24.85
N ARG A 497 -43.72 9.43 24.45
CA ARG A 497 -43.31 9.33 23.05
C ARG A 497 -43.52 7.89 22.60
N PHE A 498 -44.59 7.66 21.85
CA PHE A 498 -44.88 6.38 21.25
C PHE A 498 -44.46 6.44 19.78
N ILE A 499 -43.43 5.67 19.42
CA ILE A 499 -43.03 5.47 18.03
C ILE A 499 -43.46 4.06 17.67
N SER A 500 -44.12 3.91 16.53
CA SER A 500 -44.48 2.60 15.99
C SER A 500 -43.65 2.31 14.74
N MET A 501 -43.64 1.07 14.28
CA MET A 501 -42.89 0.70 13.09
C MET A 501 -43.72 -0.25 12.21
N ARG A 502 -43.66 -0.03 10.91
CA ARG A 502 -44.18 -0.93 9.90
C ARG A 502 -43.03 -1.75 9.34
N ILE A 503 -43.24 -3.04 9.13
CA ILE A 503 -42.24 -3.91 8.49
C ILE A 503 -42.88 -4.70 7.35
N GLY A 504 -42.22 -4.68 6.18
CA GLY A 504 -42.58 -5.48 5.01
C GLY A 504 -41.42 -6.39 4.60
N ILE A 505 -41.70 -7.68 4.39
CA ILE A 505 -40.68 -8.67 3.99
C ILE A 505 -41.14 -9.43 2.76
N ASN A 506 -40.26 -9.57 1.77
CA ASN A 506 -40.52 -10.45 0.63
C ASN A 506 -39.26 -11.23 0.24
N SER A 507 -39.46 -12.44 -0.26
CA SER A 507 -38.39 -13.37 -0.62
C SER A 507 -38.41 -13.69 -2.11
N GLY A 508 -37.25 -13.96 -2.69
CA GLY A 508 -37.13 -14.43 -4.08
C GLY A 508 -35.78 -14.13 -4.72
N PRO A 509 -35.65 -14.37 -6.03
CA PRO A 509 -34.42 -14.14 -6.77
C PRO A 509 -34.15 -12.64 -6.93
N VAL A 510 -32.89 -12.26 -6.78
CA VAL A 510 -32.36 -10.92 -6.98
C VAL A 510 -30.99 -11.01 -7.63
N VAL A 511 -30.51 -9.88 -8.16
CA VAL A 511 -29.09 -9.65 -8.40
C VAL A 511 -28.53 -8.93 -7.18
N VAL A 512 -27.47 -9.45 -6.58
CA VAL A 512 -26.78 -8.84 -5.43
C VAL A 512 -25.35 -8.48 -5.83
N GLY A 513 -24.88 -7.29 -5.46
CA GLY A 513 -23.52 -6.84 -5.77
C GLY A 513 -23.32 -5.34 -5.62
N ASP A 514 -22.14 -4.89 -6.01
CA ASP A 514 -21.69 -3.51 -6.13
C ASP A 514 -22.42 -2.85 -7.30
N ILE A 515 -23.42 -2.05 -6.98
CA ILE A 515 -24.26 -1.37 -7.97
C ILE A 515 -24.02 0.14 -7.84
N GLY A 516 -23.80 0.79 -8.98
CA GLY A 516 -23.61 2.24 -9.05
C GLY A 516 -22.61 2.65 -10.13
N SER A 517 -22.07 3.86 -10.00
CA SER A 517 -21.00 4.34 -10.88
C SER A 517 -19.62 3.93 -10.34
N PRO A 518 -18.55 3.98 -11.14
CA PRO A 518 -17.19 3.71 -10.65
C PRO A 518 -16.78 4.57 -9.44
N GLN A 519 -17.35 5.77 -9.32
CA GLN A 519 -17.07 6.73 -8.24
C GLN A 519 -17.94 6.51 -7.00
N ARG A 520 -19.06 5.79 -7.13
CA ARG A 520 -20.02 5.56 -6.05
C ARG A 520 -20.76 4.25 -6.28
N LYS A 521 -20.30 3.20 -5.59
CA LYS A 521 -20.92 1.88 -5.56
C LYS A 521 -21.54 1.64 -4.19
N ASP A 522 -22.73 1.07 -4.18
CA ASP A 522 -23.38 0.55 -2.97
C ASP A 522 -23.55 -0.97 -3.14
N TYR A 523 -23.19 -1.74 -2.13
CA TYR A 523 -23.49 -3.17 -2.10
C TYR A 523 -24.97 -3.37 -1.75
N THR A 524 -25.78 -3.75 -2.73
CA THR A 524 -27.24 -3.76 -2.63
C THR A 524 -27.84 -4.90 -3.44
N VAL A 525 -29.15 -5.08 -3.32
CA VAL A 525 -29.94 -6.06 -4.07
C VAL A 525 -30.86 -5.34 -5.06
N ILE A 526 -30.90 -5.82 -6.30
CA ILE A 526 -31.87 -5.37 -7.31
C ILE A 526 -32.77 -6.53 -7.67
N GLY A 527 -34.07 -6.27 -7.65
CA GLY A 527 -35.04 -7.21 -8.16
C GLY A 527 -36.46 -6.79 -7.87
N ASP A 528 -37.37 -7.48 -8.52
CA ASP A 528 -38.79 -7.34 -8.33
C ASP A 528 -39.22 -7.56 -6.87
N VAL A 529 -38.47 -8.41 -6.16
CA VAL A 529 -38.65 -8.74 -4.74
C VAL A 529 -38.53 -7.51 -3.85
N VAL A 530 -37.56 -6.62 -4.13
CA VAL A 530 -37.28 -5.40 -3.35
C VAL A 530 -38.49 -4.46 -3.40
N ASN A 531 -39.04 -4.26 -4.60
CA ASN A 531 -40.21 -3.40 -4.81
C ASN A 531 -41.46 -3.95 -4.09
N ILE A 532 -41.65 -5.27 -4.05
CA ILE A 532 -42.77 -5.87 -3.31
C ILE A 532 -42.59 -5.66 -1.81
N ALA A 533 -41.40 -5.90 -1.26
CA ALA A 533 -41.14 -5.73 0.17
C ALA A 533 -41.41 -4.28 0.63
N SER A 534 -40.92 -3.28 -0.11
CA SER A 534 -41.19 -1.86 0.18
C SER A 534 -42.68 -1.50 0.11
N ARG A 535 -43.45 -2.14 -0.78
CA ARG A 535 -44.90 -1.91 -0.91
C ARG A 535 -45.71 -2.62 0.18
N LEU A 536 -45.27 -3.79 0.63
CA LEU A 536 -45.87 -4.47 1.78
C LEU A 536 -45.72 -3.63 3.04
N GLU A 537 -44.56 -3.03 3.26
CA GLU A 537 -44.31 -2.09 4.35
C GLU A 537 -45.24 -0.86 4.21
N SER A 538 -45.09 -0.10 3.12
CA SER A 538 -45.71 1.22 2.99
C SER A 538 -47.23 1.22 2.77
N SER A 539 -47.80 0.16 2.20
CA SER A 539 -49.20 0.14 1.74
C SER A 539 -50.09 -0.90 2.42
N VAL A 540 -49.51 -1.86 3.13
CA VAL A 540 -50.27 -2.99 3.72
C VAL A 540 -50.06 -3.08 5.22
N ALA A 541 -48.82 -2.98 5.70
CA ALA A 541 -48.54 -3.05 7.13
C ALA A 541 -49.14 -1.84 7.88
N GLN A 542 -49.83 -2.11 8.98
CA GLN A 542 -50.24 -1.07 9.93
C GLN A 542 -49.14 -0.86 10.99
N PRO A 543 -49.15 0.26 11.73
CA PRO A 543 -48.19 0.51 12.80
C PRO A 543 -48.11 -0.67 13.79
N GLY A 544 -46.89 -1.17 14.04
CA GLY A 544 -46.62 -2.32 14.91
C GLY A 544 -46.73 -3.69 14.23
N GLN A 545 -47.03 -3.74 12.93
CA GLN A 545 -47.22 -5.01 12.20
C GLN A 545 -45.99 -5.41 11.38
N VAL A 546 -45.86 -6.72 11.19
CA VAL A 546 -44.92 -7.34 10.25
C VAL A 546 -45.72 -8.08 9.18
N VAL A 547 -45.62 -7.61 7.94
CA VAL A 547 -46.32 -8.19 6.78
C VAL A 547 -45.33 -8.87 5.86
N ILE A 548 -45.65 -10.10 5.45
CA ILE A 548 -44.80 -10.92 4.60
C ILE A 548 -45.48 -11.30 3.28
N GLY A 549 -44.67 -11.42 2.23
CA GLY A 549 -45.11 -11.90 0.93
C GLY A 549 -45.35 -13.42 0.89
N PRO A 550 -46.01 -13.93 -0.17
CA PRO A 550 -46.41 -15.33 -0.26
C PRO A 550 -45.24 -16.33 -0.34
N ARG A 551 -44.09 -15.93 -0.91
CA ARG A 551 -42.90 -16.79 -0.93
C ARG A 551 -42.28 -16.91 0.46
N THR A 552 -42.14 -15.78 1.16
CA THR A 552 -41.69 -15.75 2.56
C THR A 552 -42.58 -16.63 3.43
N TYR A 553 -43.92 -16.48 3.33
CA TYR A 553 -44.86 -17.31 4.07
C TYR A 553 -44.65 -18.82 3.81
N ARG A 554 -44.55 -19.24 2.54
CA ARG A 554 -44.29 -20.66 2.23
C ARG A 554 -42.99 -21.20 2.84
N GLN A 555 -41.97 -20.35 2.99
CA GLN A 555 -40.69 -20.72 3.59
C GLN A 555 -40.73 -20.72 5.13
N THR A 556 -41.73 -20.09 5.75
CA THR A 556 -41.76 -19.87 7.21
C THR A 556 -43.04 -20.32 7.91
N ALA A 557 -44.04 -20.84 7.18
CA ALA A 557 -45.37 -21.20 7.68
C ALA A 557 -45.37 -22.25 8.81
N SER A 558 -44.33 -23.10 8.88
CA SER A 558 -44.15 -24.08 9.95
C SER A 558 -43.55 -23.52 11.25
N LEU A 559 -43.18 -22.24 11.28
CA LEU A 559 -42.45 -21.63 12.39
C LEU A 559 -43.19 -20.44 13.02
N PHE A 560 -44.06 -19.78 12.25
CA PHE A 560 -44.79 -18.58 12.66
C PHE A 560 -46.28 -18.73 12.44
N ASN A 561 -47.05 -18.16 13.37
CA ASN A 561 -48.48 -17.98 13.19
C ASN A 561 -48.70 -16.78 12.29
N CYS A 562 -49.38 -16.99 11.17
CA CYS A 562 -49.67 -15.94 10.20
C CYS A 562 -51.17 -15.89 9.89
N GLN A 563 -51.70 -14.67 9.84
CA GLN A 563 -53.04 -14.41 9.36
C GLN A 563 -52.98 -14.02 7.88
N GLU A 564 -53.81 -14.65 7.07
CA GLU A 564 -53.99 -14.28 5.67
C GLU A 564 -54.70 -12.93 5.55
N LEU A 565 -54.18 -12.04 4.69
CA LEU A 565 -54.79 -10.75 4.39
C LEU A 565 -55.42 -10.75 2.98
N GLU A 566 -56.32 -9.79 2.73
CA GLU A 566 -56.93 -9.61 1.42
C GLU A 566 -55.87 -9.37 0.33
N ALA A 567 -56.11 -9.91 -0.86
CA ALA A 567 -55.20 -9.75 -1.98
C ALA A 567 -55.17 -8.29 -2.44
N VAL A 568 -54.00 -7.66 -2.39
CA VAL A 568 -53.84 -6.24 -2.71
C VAL A 568 -53.19 -6.09 -4.09
N ARG A 569 -53.73 -5.16 -4.89
CA ARG A 569 -53.07 -4.72 -6.12
C ARG A 569 -52.06 -3.62 -5.77
N LEU A 570 -50.79 -3.98 -5.73
CA LEU A 570 -49.73 -3.02 -5.44
C LEU A 570 -49.57 -2.02 -6.59
N LYS A 571 -49.35 -0.75 -6.26
CA LYS A 571 -49.17 0.34 -7.23
C LYS A 571 -48.07 -0.03 -8.24
N GLY A 572 -48.40 0.03 -9.52
CA GLY A 572 -47.49 -0.33 -10.62
C GLY A 572 -47.52 -1.80 -11.04
N ARG A 573 -48.45 -2.62 -10.52
CA ARG A 573 -48.63 -4.02 -10.94
C ARG A 573 -49.99 -4.35 -11.52
N ILE A 574 -49.99 -5.34 -12.42
CA ILE A 574 -51.18 -5.96 -12.98
C ILE A 574 -51.69 -7.11 -12.09
N ARG A 575 -50.77 -7.91 -11.53
CA ARG A 575 -51.11 -9.05 -10.66
C ARG A 575 -51.24 -8.62 -9.19
N THR A 576 -52.24 -9.16 -8.51
CA THR A 576 -52.42 -9.01 -7.06
C THR A 576 -51.40 -9.84 -6.29
N VAL A 577 -51.01 -9.36 -5.12
CA VAL A 577 -50.16 -10.08 -4.16
C VAL A 577 -51.02 -10.41 -2.96
N LYS A 578 -50.92 -11.65 -2.47
CA LYS A 578 -51.62 -12.10 -1.26
C LYS A 578 -50.67 -11.98 -0.05
N PRO A 579 -50.83 -10.98 0.82
CA PRO A 579 -49.96 -10.77 1.95
C PRO A 579 -50.40 -11.59 3.17
N TYR A 580 -49.48 -11.76 4.12
CA TYR A 580 -49.75 -12.44 5.39
C TYR A 580 -49.22 -11.58 6.53
N LEU A 581 -50.02 -11.40 7.58
CA LEU A 581 -49.63 -10.75 8.82
C LEU A 581 -48.98 -11.77 9.75
N VAL A 582 -47.78 -11.49 10.26
CA VAL A 582 -47.11 -12.35 11.25
C VAL A 582 -47.61 -11.98 12.64
N LEU A 583 -48.20 -12.93 13.34
CA LEU A 583 -48.76 -12.76 14.69
C LEU A 583 -47.73 -13.08 15.79
N GLY A 584 -46.77 -13.95 15.50
CA GLY A 584 -45.75 -14.38 16.46
C GLY A 584 -45.19 -15.75 16.09
N ARG A 585 -44.34 -16.30 16.96
CA ARG A 585 -43.83 -17.67 16.82
C ARG A 585 -44.90 -18.67 17.22
N GLN A 586 -44.93 -19.84 16.57
CA GLN A 586 -45.88 -20.90 16.91
C GLN A 586 -45.73 -21.38 18.37
N ASP A 587 -44.51 -21.35 18.90
CA ASP A 587 -44.19 -21.81 20.26
C ASP A 587 -44.45 -20.76 21.35
N ASP A 588 -44.96 -19.58 20.99
CA ASP A 588 -45.15 -18.48 21.95
C ASP A 588 -46.52 -18.63 22.65
N PRO A 589 -46.57 -18.77 24.00
CA PRO A 589 -47.82 -19.01 24.75
C PRO A 589 -48.85 -17.88 24.65
N ALA A 590 -48.47 -16.71 24.12
CA ALA A 590 -49.37 -15.60 23.85
C ALA A 590 -50.18 -15.74 22.55
N SER A 591 -49.84 -16.70 21.67
CA SER A 591 -50.44 -16.83 20.33
C SER A 591 -51.79 -17.55 20.26
N THR A 592 -52.32 -18.01 21.41
CA THR A 592 -53.58 -18.79 21.51
C THR A 592 -54.76 -18.02 22.11
N ARG A 593 -54.79 -16.68 22.01
CA ARG A 593 -55.91 -15.86 22.52
C ARG A 593 -56.58 -15.02 21.46
#